data_AF-A0A960XJH1-F1
#
_entry.id   AF-A0A960XJH1-F1
#
_cell.length_a   1.000
_cell.length_b   1.000
_cell.length_c   1.000
_cell.angle_alpha   90.00
_cell.angle_beta   90.00
_cell.angle_gamma   90.00
#
_symmetry.space_group_name_H-M   'P 1'
#
loop_
_entity.id
_entity.type
_entity.pdbx_description
1 polymer ?
#
loop_
_entity_poly.entity_id
_entity_poly.type
_entity_poly.pdbx_seq_one_letter_code
_entity_poly.pdbx_strand_id
1 'polypeptide(L)'
;MLTKAATSANPTVEENNKEGTEAWRLDRVHLDKASGQGLRSVRIEGFASKTSVYPGEEIEFFISTAPAARYSIDFYRTGYYGGKG
;
A
#
# COMPACT_ATOMS: atom_id res chain seq x y z
N MET A 1 46.71 -14.73 -4.05
CA MET A 1 45.36 -15.30 -3.86
C MET A 1 44.36 -14.16 -3.96
N LEU A 2 43.48 -14.17 -4.97
CA LEU A 2 42.43 -13.16 -5.12
C LEU A 2 41.13 -13.76 -4.58
N THR A 3 40.61 -13.18 -3.49
CA THR A 3 39.31 -13.53 -2.91
C THR A 3 38.19 -12.95 -3.76
N LYS A 4 37.34 -13.84 -4.30
CA LYS A 4 36.10 -13.51 -5.02
C LYS A 4 35.12 -12.89 -4.02
N ALA A 5 34.74 -11.63 -4.22
CA ALA A 5 33.66 -11.02 -3.46
C ALA A 5 32.36 -11.78 -3.75
N ALA A 6 31.63 -12.20 -2.71
CA ALA A 6 30.31 -12.78 -2.87
C ALA A 6 29.38 -11.71 -3.43
N THR A 7 28.87 -11.93 -4.65
CA THR A 7 27.82 -11.09 -5.23
C THR A 7 26.57 -11.34 -4.41
N SER A 8 26.30 -10.47 -3.42
CA SER A 8 25.01 -10.51 -2.73
C SER A 8 23.91 -10.40 -3.78
N ALA A 9 22.91 -11.27 -3.70
CA ALA A 9 21.78 -11.21 -4.60
C ALA A 9 21.11 -9.83 -4.46
N ASN A 10 20.80 -9.19 -5.59
CA ASN A 10 20.17 -7.88 -5.58
C ASN A 10 18.76 -8.03 -5.01
N PRO A 11 18.44 -7.44 -3.85
CA PRO A 11 17.16 -7.66 -3.18
C PRO A 11 15.97 -7.17 -4.02
N THR A 12 16.18 -6.15 -4.86
CA THR A 12 15.16 -5.68 -5.81
C THR A 12 14.87 -6.73 -6.89
N VAL A 13 15.88 -7.46 -7.35
CA VAL A 13 15.70 -8.54 -8.34
C VAL A 13 14.95 -9.70 -7.70
N GLU A 14 15.32 -10.10 -6.49
CA GLU A 14 14.60 -11.14 -5.74
C GLU A 14 13.14 -10.74 -5.49
N GLU A 15 12.90 -9.50 -5.06
CA GLU A 15 11.55 -8.96 -4.89
C GLU A 15 10.75 -9.03 -6.19
N ASN A 16 11.32 -8.53 -7.30
CA ASN A 16 10.65 -8.48 -8.61
C ASN A 16 10.26 -9.87 -9.16
N ASN A 17 10.85 -10.96 -8.67
CA ASN A 17 10.54 -12.33 -9.10
C ASN A 17 9.32 -12.94 -8.39
N LYS A 18 8.71 -12.25 -7.42
CA LYS A 18 7.48 -12.72 -6.76
C LYS A 18 6.29 -12.73 -7.72
N GLU A 19 5.31 -13.57 -7.42
CA GLU A 19 4.10 -13.71 -8.25
C GLU A 19 3.14 -12.51 -8.16
N GLY A 20 3.21 -11.72 -7.08
CA GLY A 20 2.27 -10.62 -6.78
C GLY A 20 0.90 -11.10 -6.30
N THR A 21 0.00 -10.15 -6.03
CA THR A 21 -1.37 -10.44 -5.56
C THR A 21 -2.38 -9.37 -5.93
N GLU A 22 -3.57 -9.76 -6.40
CA GLU A 22 -4.63 -8.80 -6.75
C GLU A 22 -5.38 -8.22 -5.53
N ALA A 23 -4.96 -8.52 -4.30
CA ALA A 23 -5.63 -8.11 -3.07
C ALA A 23 -5.66 -6.58 -2.83
N TRP A 24 -4.87 -5.80 -3.57
CA TRP A 24 -4.95 -4.33 -3.55
C TRP A 24 -6.25 -3.80 -4.19
N ARG A 25 -6.94 -4.61 -5.00
CA ARG A 25 -8.20 -4.21 -5.63
C ARG A 25 -9.31 -4.17 -4.58
N LEU A 26 -10.01 -3.04 -4.52
CA LEU A 26 -11.14 -2.88 -3.61
C LEU A 26 -12.34 -3.67 -4.13
N ASP A 27 -12.72 -4.72 -3.40
CA ASP A 27 -13.89 -5.57 -3.70
C ASP A 27 -15.12 -5.21 -2.83
N ARG A 28 -14.93 -4.46 -1.74
CA ARG A 28 -15.94 -4.09 -0.75
C ARG A 28 -16.09 -2.58 -0.59
N VAL A 29 -16.48 -1.91 -1.67
CA VAL A 29 -16.70 -0.46 -1.65
C VAL A 29 -18.12 -0.14 -1.18
N HIS A 30 -18.23 0.74 -0.19
CA HIS A 30 -19.50 1.29 0.30
C HIS A 30 -19.44 2.81 0.33
N LEU A 31 -20.24 3.48 -0.48
CA LEU A 31 -20.29 4.95 -0.53
C LEU A 31 -21.56 5.46 0.16
N ASP A 32 -21.39 6.43 1.05
CA ASP A 32 -22.46 7.07 1.77
C ASP A 32 -23.06 8.19 0.91
N LYS A 33 -24.17 7.86 0.24
CA LYS A 33 -24.90 8.77 -0.66
C LYS A 33 -25.31 10.10 -0.01
N ALA A 34 -25.50 10.10 1.31
CA ALA A 34 -25.91 11.28 2.07
C ALA A 34 -24.73 12.20 2.47
N SER A 35 -23.48 11.79 2.21
CA SER A 35 -22.28 12.53 2.62
C SER A 35 -21.58 13.18 1.41
N GLY A 36 -21.46 14.51 1.43
CA GLY A 36 -20.85 15.28 0.35
C GLY A 36 -21.48 15.00 -1.02
N GLN A 37 -20.64 14.89 -2.06
CA GLN A 37 -21.04 14.53 -3.43
C GLN A 37 -21.33 13.01 -3.59
N GLY A 38 -21.53 12.26 -2.50
CA GLY A 38 -21.75 10.81 -2.53
C GLY A 38 -20.48 9.99 -2.80
N LEU A 39 -19.30 10.56 -2.54
CA LEU A 39 -17.98 9.99 -2.84
C LEU A 39 -17.20 9.58 -1.58
N ARG A 40 -17.83 9.64 -0.39
CA ARG A 40 -17.19 9.36 0.90
C ARG A 40 -17.75 8.07 1.50
N SER A 41 -17.00 7.50 2.45
CA SER A 41 -17.41 6.35 3.24
C SER A 41 -17.06 6.60 4.70
N VAL A 42 -18.05 6.91 5.54
CA VAL A 42 -17.81 7.12 6.98
C VAL A 42 -17.41 5.83 7.68
N ARG A 43 -17.69 4.66 7.07
CA ARG A 43 -17.27 3.36 7.61
C ARG A 43 -15.76 3.25 7.71
N ILE A 44 -15.04 3.72 6.69
CA ILE A 44 -13.58 3.87 6.73
C ILE A 44 -13.12 4.85 5.64
N GLU A 45 -12.34 5.84 6.02
CA GLU A 45 -11.70 6.79 5.11
C GLU A 45 -10.39 7.30 5.71
N GLY A 46 -9.49 7.77 4.84
CA GLY A 46 -8.22 8.30 5.30
C GLY A 46 -7.36 8.91 4.20
N PHE A 47 -6.25 9.50 4.62
CA PHE A 47 -5.24 10.08 3.74
C PHE A 47 -3.86 9.99 4.39
N ALA A 48 -2.81 10.14 3.60
CA ALA A 48 -1.43 10.19 4.09
C ALA A 48 -0.95 11.64 4.27
N SER A 49 -0.02 11.88 5.20
CA SER A 49 0.53 13.22 5.45
C SER A 49 1.31 13.79 4.27
N LYS A 50 1.85 12.92 3.40
CA LYS A 50 2.68 13.28 2.25
C LYS A 50 2.34 12.36 1.06
N THR A 51 2.62 12.81 -0.15
CA THR A 51 2.44 12.02 -1.38
C THR A 51 3.67 11.19 -1.74
N SER A 52 4.85 11.57 -1.25
CA SER A 52 6.11 10.86 -1.43
C SER A 52 7.06 11.12 -0.25
N VAL A 53 7.99 10.19 -0.06
CA VAL A 53 9.06 10.25 0.95
C VAL A 53 10.33 9.61 0.41
N TYR A 54 11.49 10.08 0.86
CA TYR A 54 12.77 9.40 0.67
C TYR A 54 13.01 8.32 1.74
N PRO A 55 13.93 7.37 1.50
CA PRO A 55 14.33 6.41 2.53
C PRO A 55 14.79 7.10 3.81
N GLY A 56 14.23 6.69 4.94
CA GLY A 56 14.51 7.26 6.25
C GLY A 56 13.60 8.43 6.66
N GLU A 57 12.74 8.91 5.76
CA GLU A 57 11.72 9.90 6.10
C GLU A 57 10.41 9.25 6.57
N GLU A 58 9.65 10.01 7.38
CA GLU A 58 8.37 9.56 7.92
C GLU A 58 7.18 10.01 7.06
N ILE A 59 6.19 9.11 6.98
CA ILE A 59 4.85 9.33 6.43
C ILE A 59 3.82 8.83 7.44
N GLU A 60 2.79 9.64 7.69
CA GLU A 60 1.73 9.33 8.64
C GLU A 60 0.43 9.03 7.89
N PHE A 61 -0.39 8.14 8.45
CA PHE A 61 -1.69 7.79 7.90
C PHE A 61 -2.79 8.22 8.86
N PHE A 62 -3.67 9.11 8.41
CA PHE A 62 -4.82 9.58 9.18
C PHE A 62 -6.05 8.79 8.77
N ILE A 63 -6.53 7.92 9.66
CA ILE A 63 -7.66 7.03 9.41
C ILE A 63 -8.84 7.39 10.32
N SER A 64 -10.03 7.48 9.75
CA SER A 64 -11.29 7.68 10.46
C SER A 64 -12.22 6.48 10.22
N THR A 65 -12.92 6.05 11.27
CA THR A 65 -13.98 5.03 11.21
C THR A 65 -15.15 5.47 12.07
N ALA A 66 -16.37 5.37 11.52
CA ALA A 66 -17.62 5.63 12.21
C ALA A 66 -18.64 4.53 11.88
N PRO A 67 -19.02 3.67 12.86
CA PRO A 67 -18.55 3.63 14.25
C PRO A 67 -17.07 3.26 14.38
N ALA A 68 -16.47 3.53 15.54
CA ALA A 68 -15.08 3.18 15.82
C ALA A 68 -14.83 1.68 15.63
N ALA A 69 -13.84 1.34 14.80
CA ALA A 69 -13.53 -0.03 14.42
C ALA A 69 -12.03 -0.29 14.38
N ARG A 70 -11.64 -1.57 14.53
CA ARG A 70 -10.27 -2.01 14.23
C ARG A 70 -10.07 -2.02 12.72
N TYR A 71 -8.87 -1.65 12.30
CA TYR A 71 -8.45 -1.67 10.90
C TYR A 71 -7.03 -2.22 10.78
N SER A 72 -6.66 -2.63 9.56
CA SER A 72 -5.31 -2.99 9.16
C SER A 72 -4.90 -2.13 7.95
N ILE A 73 -3.59 -1.98 7.74
CA ILE A 73 -3.03 -1.33 6.56
C ILE A 73 -2.09 -2.33 5.90
N ASP A 74 -2.37 -2.66 4.66
CA ASP A 74 -1.51 -3.50 3.82
C ASP A 74 -0.84 -2.61 2.76
N PHE A 75 0.43 -2.88 2.48
CA PHE A 75 1.21 -2.15 1.50
C PHE A 75 1.41 -3.01 0.25
N TYR A 76 1.07 -2.46 -0.92
CA TYR A 76 1.19 -3.13 -2.21
C TYR A 76 2.05 -2.30 -3.16
N ARG A 77 2.77 -2.96 -4.07
CA ARG A 77 3.61 -2.27 -5.05
C ARG A 77 2.94 -2.32 -6.42
N THR A 78 2.06 -1.35 -6.64
CA THR A 78 1.28 -1.24 -7.88
C THR A 78 2.17 -1.17 -9.12
N GLY A 79 1.76 -1.82 -10.21
CA GLY A 79 2.47 -1.81 -11.50
C GLY A 79 3.57 -2.87 -11.64
N TYR A 80 3.83 -3.69 -10.62
CA TYR A 80 4.79 -4.80 -10.66
C TYR A 80 4.08 -6.16 -10.77
N TYR A 81 4.88 -7.23 -10.91
CA TYR A 81 4.43 -8.63 -10.95
C TYR A 81 3.36 -8.89 -12.04
N GLY A 82 3.63 -8.39 -13.24
CA GLY A 82 2.68 -8.49 -14.37
C GLY A 82 1.38 -7.71 -14.15
N GLY A 83 1.39 -6.67 -13.31
CA GLY A 83 0.22 -5.85 -12.97
C GLY A 83 -0.62 -6.38 -11.81
N LYS A 84 -0.20 -7.49 -11.19
CA LYS A 84 -0.86 -8.04 -10.02
C LYS A 84 -0.63 -7.19 -8.78
N GLY A 85 0.49 -6.48 -8.67
CA GLY A 85 0.80 -5.63 -7.51
C GLY A 85 1.43 -6.37 -6.35
#